data_AF-A0A3A6PBN3-F1
#
_entry.id   AF-A0A3A6PBN3-F1
#
_cell.length_a   1.000
_cell.length_b   1.000
_cell.length_c   1.000
_cell.angle_alpha   90.00
_cell.angle_beta   90.00
_cell.angle_gamma   90.00
#
_symmetry.space_group_name_H-M   'P 1'
#
loop_
_entity.id
_entity.type
_entity.pdbx_description
1 polymer ?
#
loop_
_entity_poly.entity_id
_entity_poly.type
_entity_poly.pdbx_seq_one_letter_code
_entity_poly.pdbx_strand_id
1 'polypeptide(L)' 'MSIKLLAVDLYRAQTKVHQLEAQLAEAPVDQQDAISEMLREAREELRLLRNMLEGAKSPLPFRTSHNQMKREM' A
#
# COMPACT_ATOMS: atom_id res chain seq x y z
N MET A 1 -13.76 3.39 -0.10
CA MET A 1 -12.45 2.83 0.27
C MET A 1 -12.66 1.78 1.35
N SER A 2 -12.46 0.50 1.02
CA SER A 2 -12.49 -0.58 2.03
C SER A 2 -11.08 -0.78 2.55
N ILE A 3 -10.83 -0.47 3.81
CA ILE A 3 -9.52 -0.68 4.47
C ILE A 3 -9.08 -2.15 4.33
N LYS A 4 -10.03 -3.09 4.31
CA LYS A 4 -9.75 -4.52 4.10
C LYS A 4 -9.16 -4.81 2.72
N LEU A 5 -9.68 -4.18 1.66
CA LEU A 5 -9.14 -4.37 0.31
C LEU A 5 -7.74 -3.76 0.21
N LEU A 6 -7.54 -2.58 0.78
CA LEU A 6 -6.23 -1.93 0.82
C LEU A 6 -5.18 -2.77 1.55
N ALA A 7 -5.55 -3.47 2.62
CA ALA A 7 -4.65 -4.39 3.33
C ALA A 7 -4.26 -5.61 2.48
N VAL A 8 -5.19 -6.13 1.67
CA VAL A 8 -4.90 -7.24 0.73
C VAL A 8 -3.94 -6.77 -0.36
N ASP A 9 -4.19 -5.59 -0.93
CA ASP A 9 -3.33 -5.03 -1.98
C ASP A 9 -1.94 -4.71 -1.43
N LEU A 10 -1.85 -4.18 -0.20
CA LEU A 10 -0.59 -3.95 0.48
C LEU A 10 0.21 -5.24 0.69
N TYR A 11 -0.47 -6.31 1.10
CA TYR A 11 0.16 -7.63 1.26
C TYR A 11 0.71 -8.14 -0.09
N ARG A 12 -0.08 -8.06 -1.16
CA ARG A 12 0.34 -8.48 -2.51
C ARG A 12 1.55 -7.69 -3.01
N ALA A 13 1.55 -6.37 -2.85
CA ALA A 13 2.68 -5.53 -3.22
C ALA A 13 3.93 -5.88 -2.42
N GLN A 14 3.79 -6.16 -1.12
CA GLN A 14 4.90 -6.60 -0.29
C GLN A 14 5.45 -7.97 -0.71
N THR A 15 4.58 -8.94 -1.02
CA THR A 15 4.99 -10.24 -1.56
C THR A 15 5.75 -10.09 -2.88
N LYS A 16 5.27 -9.23 -3.79
CA LYS A 16 5.92 -8.95 -5.07
C LYS A 16 7.32 -8.39 -4.89
N VAL A 17 7.51 -7.42 -3.98
CA VAL A 17 8.83 -6.89 -3.63
C VAL A 17 9.76 -7.99 -3.15
N HIS A 18 9.31 -8.82 -2.20
CA HIS A 18 10.14 -9.91 -1.67
C HIS A 18 10.53 -10.93 -2.75
N GLN A 19 9.61 -11.26 -3.67
CA GLN A 19 9.89 -12.16 -4.78
C GLN A 19 10.92 -11.58 -5.75
N LEU A 20 10.81 -10.29 -6.08
CA LEU A 20 11.77 -9.61 -6.95
C LEU A 20 13.15 -9.44 -6.29
N GLU A 21 13.20 -9.21 -4.97
CA GLU A 21 14.46 -9.19 -4.22
C GLU A 21 15.16 -10.56 -4.23
N ALA A 22 14.39 -11.64 -4.03
CA ALA A 22 14.93 -13.00 -4.12
C ALA A 22 15.42 -13.33 -5.54
N GLN A 23 14.63 -12.96 -6.56
CA GLN A 23 15.02 -13.15 -7.96
C GLN A 23 16.28 -12.36 -8.30
N LEU A 24 16.39 -11.10 -7.85
CA LEU A 24 17.56 -10.26 -8.11
C LEU A 24 18.84 -10.85 -7.48
N ALA A 25 18.71 -11.44 -6.29
CA ALA A 25 19.83 -12.06 -5.59
C ALA A 25 20.39 -13.30 -6.31
N GLU A 26 19.54 -14.03 -7.05
CA GLU A 26 19.91 -15.24 -7.78
C GLU A 26 20.12 -15.00 -9.29
N ALA A 27 19.75 -13.82 -9.79
CA ALA A 27 19.75 -13.52 -11.22
C ALA A 27 21.17 -13.35 -11.80
N PRO A 28 21.39 -13.87 -13.03
CA PRO A 28 22.55 -13.52 -13.85
C PRO A 28 22.63 -12.01 -14.11
N VAL A 29 23.85 -11.48 -14.25
CA VAL A 29 24.13 -10.04 -14.39
C VAL A 29 23.34 -9.38 -15.53
N ASP A 30 23.16 -10.08 -16.64
CA ASP A 30 22.41 -9.65 -17.82
C ASP A 30 20.90 -9.48 -17.56
N GLN A 31 20.37 -10.06 -16.48
CA GLN A 31 18.95 -9.98 -16.10
C GLN A 31 18.73 -9.09 -14.88
N GLN A 32 19.77 -8.73 -14.14
CA GLN A 32 19.68 -7.93 -12.92
C GLN A 32 19.11 -6.54 -13.18
N ASP A 33 19.43 -5.91 -14.31
CA ASP A 33 18.92 -4.58 -14.65
C ASP A 33 17.38 -4.59 -14.81
N ALA A 34 16.86 -5.59 -15.53
CA ALA A 34 15.42 -5.74 -15.75
C ALA A 34 14.68 -6.00 -14.43
N ILE A 35 15.21 -6.89 -13.59
CA ILE A 35 14.61 -7.21 -12.28
C ILE A 35 14.72 -6.01 -11.33
N SER A 36 15.79 -5.23 -11.41
CA SER A 36 15.98 -4.02 -10.61
C SER A 36 14.95 -2.93 -10.93
N GLU A 37 14.62 -2.72 -12.20
CA GLU A 37 13.56 -1.79 -12.59
C GLU A 37 12.18 -2.27 -12.10
N MET A 38 11.87 -3.56 -12.27
CA MET A 38 10.62 -4.13 -11.75
C MET A 38 10.53 -3.99 -10.23
N LEU A 39 11.65 -4.17 -9.52
CA LEU A 39 11.74 -4.00 -8.07
C LEU A 39 11.52 -2.55 -7.67
N ARG A 40 12.07 -1.59 -8.42
CA ARG A 40 11.86 -0.15 -8.19
C ARG A 40 10.38 0.21 -8.28
N GLU A 41 9.69 -0.25 -9.32
CA GLU A 41 8.26 -0.02 -9.50
C GLU A 41 7.42 -0.66 -8.38
N ALA A 42 7.72 -1.92 -8.02
CA ALA A 42 7.01 -2.61 -6.94
C ALA A 42 7.20 -1.93 -5.58
N ARG A 43 8.37 -1.33 -5.32
CA ARG A 43 8.64 -0.56 -4.10
C ARG A 43 7.84 0.75 -4.06
N GLU A 44 7.70 1.45 -5.19
CA GLU A 44 6.86 2.65 -5.28
C GLU A 44 5.38 2.30 -5.08
N GLU A 45 4.90 1.21 -5.67
CA GLU A 45 3.53 0.69 -5.45
C GLU A 45 3.29 0.39 -3.95
N LEU A 46 4.20 -0.32 -3.31
CA LEU A 46 4.15 -0.62 -1.88
C LEU A 46 4.12 0.67 -1.03
N ARG A 47 4.95 1.66 -1.39
CA ARG A 47 5.02 2.95 -0.70
C ARG A 47 3.69 3.70 -0.80
N LEU A 48 3.09 3.77 -1.99
CA LEU A 48 1.79 4.41 -2.20
C LEU A 48 0.70 3.74 -1.37
N LEU A 49 0.63 2.41 -1.37
CA LEU A 49 -0.36 1.67 -0.58
C LEU A 49 -0.18 1.87 0.93
N ARG A 50 1.07 1.94 1.43
CA ARG A 50 1.35 2.27 2.84
C ARG A 50 0.85 3.66 3.19
N ASN A 51 1.18 4.66 2.36
CA ASN A 51 0.74 6.05 2.57
C ASN A 51 -0.79 6.16 2.57
N MET A 52 -1.48 5.44 1.68
CA MET A 52 -2.94 5.40 1.65
C MET A 52 -3.52 4.75 2.91
N LEU A 53 -2.89 3.68 3.43
CA LEU A 53 -3.35 2.99 4.63
C LEU A 53 -3.14 3.86 5.87
N GLU A 54 -2.00 4.53 5.98
CA GLU A 54 -1.69 5.46 7.06
C GLU A 54 -2.61 6.69 7.02
N GLY A 55 -2.83 7.26 5.83
CA GLY A 55 -3.80 8.33 5.64
C GLY A 55 -5.23 7.92 6.00
N ALA A 56 -5.61 6.66 5.75
CA ALA A 56 -6.90 6.12 6.15
C ALA A 56 -7.03 5.88 7.67
N LYS A 57 -5.90 5.66 8.38
CA LYS A 57 -5.89 5.52 9.85
C LYS A 57 -6.05 6.85 10.57
N SER A 58 -5.74 7.97 9.92
CA SER A 58 -5.90 9.31 10.49
C SER A 58 -7.30 9.87 10.15
N PRO A 59 -8.26 9.86 11.08
CA PRO A 59 -9.52 10.55 10.83
C PRO A 59 -9.25 12.05 10.65
N LEU A 60 -9.74 12.61 9.55
CA LEU A 60 -9.77 14.07 9.37
C LEU A 60 -10.49 14.71 10.57
N PRO A 61 -9.91 15.75 11.21
CA PRO A 61 -10.43 16.31 12.47
C PRO A 61 -11.82 16.96 12.36
N PHE A 62 -12.39 17.03 11.14
CA PHE A 62 -13.66 17.67 10.84
C PHE A 62 -14.77 16.71 10.43
N ARG A 63 -14.58 15.38 10.56
CA ARG A 63 -15.65 14.41 10.32
C ARG A 63 -16.44 14.15 11.61
N THR A 64 -17.01 15.20 12.19
CA THR A 64 -18.07 15.05 13.19
C THR A 64 -19.28 14.42 12.52
N SER A 65 -19.70 13.28 13.04
CA SER A 65 -20.93 12.60 12.67
C SER A 65 -22.11 13.53 12.87
N HIS A 66 -22.67 14.03 11.77
CA HIS A 66 -23.89 14.83 11.75
C HIS A 66 -25.11 13.92 12.00
N ASN A 67 -25.22 13.36 13.21
CA ASN A 67 -26.40 12.61 13.65
C ASN A 67 -26.80 12.90 15.11
N GLN A 68 -26.49 14.09 15.60
CA GLN A 68 -26.96 14.62 16.89
C GLN A 68 -27.76 15.90 16.68
N MET A 69 -28.89 15.84 15.97
CA MET A 69 -29.89 16.92 15.94
C MET A 69 -31.31 16.35 15.69
N LYS A 70 -31.74 15.31 16.42
CA LYS A 70 -33.16 14.88 16.45
C LYS A 70 -33.58 14.21 17.77
N ARG A 71 -33.08 14.69 18.90
CA ARG A 71 -33.63 14.52 20.26
C ARG A 71 -33.08 15.73 20.99
N GLU A 72 -33.77 16.85 21.11
CA GLU A 72 -34.93 17.06 21.97
C GLU A 72 -35.74 18.23 21.38
N MET A 73 -36.96 17.94 20.94
CA MET A 73 -38.09 18.88 20.96
C MET A 73 -38.97 18.47 22.13
#